data_AF-A0A0B3Y7X5-F1
#
_entry.id   AF-A0A0B3Y7X5-F1
#
_cell.length_a   1.000
_cell.length_b   1.000
_cell.length_c   1.000
_cell.angle_alpha   90.00
_cell.angle_beta   90.00
_cell.angle_gamma   90.00
#
_symmetry.space_group_name_H-M   'P 1'
#
loop_
_entity.id
_entity.type
_entity.pdbx_description
1 polymer ?
#
loop_
_entity_poly.entity_id
_entity_poly.type
_entity_poly.pdbx_seq_one_letter_code
_entity_poly.pdbx_strand_id
1 'polypeptide(L)'
;QDVYFDDWDLSFFTYIELKKNDSHTLFSSRVKVSVLFNHNQNDFTLSLEGSSFADYDLDGLTDQLDPFPQGSDPLLDTDNDGIVDNEDLDDDNDGVPDEQELIDGTDPLDSSSFKDSDNDGTPDAIDNDIDGDGLPNKIEENYGLDPFDPEDAIMDFDGDGLTNLE
;
A
#
# COMPACT_ATOMS: atom_id res chain seq x y z
N GLN A 1 -39.79 38.21 -20.10
CA GLN A 1 -38.46 38.83 -20.19
C GLN A 1 -37.52 37.71 -19.84
N ASP A 2 -36.96 37.06 -20.85
CA ASP A 2 -36.13 35.88 -20.65
C ASP A 2 -34.75 36.39 -20.22
N VAL A 3 -34.32 35.90 -19.06
CA VAL A 3 -33.04 36.26 -18.44
C VAL A 3 -31.98 35.40 -19.10
N TYR A 4 -31.07 36.03 -19.85
CA TYR A 4 -29.87 35.38 -20.34
C TYR A 4 -28.91 35.20 -19.15
N PHE A 5 -28.52 33.96 -18.89
CA PHE A 5 -27.37 33.66 -18.04
C PHE A 5 -26.15 33.64 -18.94
N ASP A 6 -25.12 34.42 -18.61
CA ASP A 6 -23.82 34.34 -19.29
C ASP A 6 -23.32 32.89 -19.24
N ASP A 7 -22.67 32.42 -20.31
CA ASP A 7 -22.01 31.10 -20.30
C ASP A 7 -21.04 31.05 -19.11
N TRP A 8 -21.26 30.12 -18.18
CA TRP A 8 -20.42 29.97 -17.01
C TRP A 8 -19.22 29.08 -17.35
N ASP A 9 -18.02 29.62 -17.14
CA ASP A 9 -16.76 28.89 -17.12
C ASP A 9 -16.36 28.69 -15.66
N LEU A 10 -16.31 27.43 -15.24
CA LEU A 10 -15.73 27.05 -13.95
C LEU A 10 -14.43 26.30 -14.23
N SER A 11 -13.32 26.87 -13.78
CA SER A 11 -12.04 26.15 -13.77
C SER A 11 -11.41 26.13 -12.39
N PHE A 12 -10.87 24.97 -12.04
CA PHE A 12 -10.15 24.76 -10.79
C PHE A 12 -9.02 23.75 -11.00
N PHE A 13 -8.05 23.75 -10.09
CA PHE A 13 -7.01 22.74 -10.06
C PHE A 13 -7.37 21.68 -9.04
N THR A 14 -7.14 20.41 -9.38
CA THR A 14 -7.23 19.27 -8.47
C THR A 14 -6.07 18.33 -8.73
N TYR A 15 -5.88 17.34 -7.87
CA TYR A 15 -5.01 16.19 -8.15
C TYR A 15 -5.85 15.02 -8.65
N ILE A 16 -5.31 14.24 -9.57
CA ILE A 16 -5.76 12.88 -9.87
C ILE A 16 -4.76 11.95 -9.24
N GLU A 17 -5.25 11.08 -8.38
CA GLU A 17 -4.46 10.04 -7.72
C GLU A 17 -4.89 8.67 -8.28
N LEU A 18 -3.93 7.85 -8.70
CA LEU A 18 -4.15 6.41 -8.86
C LEU A 18 -3.59 5.73 -7.62
N LYS A 19 -4.38 4.86 -7.00
CA LYS A 19 -3.96 4.13 -5.81
C LYS A 19 -3.98 2.63 -6.01
N LYS A 20 -3.01 1.92 -5.44
CA LYS A 20 -3.06 0.47 -5.24
C LYS A 20 -3.62 0.26 -3.83
N ASN A 21 -4.74 -0.45 -3.71
CA ASN A 21 -5.35 -0.90 -2.45
C ASN A 21 -5.43 0.16 -1.32
N ASP A 22 -6.04 1.31 -1.62
CA ASP A 22 -6.42 2.39 -0.69
C ASP A 22 -5.30 3.10 0.13
N SER A 23 -4.09 2.56 0.19
CA SER A 23 -2.96 3.10 0.98
C SER A 23 -1.89 3.80 0.15
N HIS A 24 -1.61 3.36 -1.08
CA HIS A 24 -0.45 3.87 -1.86
C HIS A 24 -0.85 4.67 -3.09
N THR A 25 -0.34 5.89 -3.22
CA THR A 25 -0.54 6.70 -4.43
C THR A 25 0.52 6.35 -5.47
N LEU A 26 0.17 5.45 -6.39
CA LEU A 26 1.00 5.06 -7.54
C LEU A 26 1.27 6.20 -8.52
N PHE A 27 0.39 7.21 -8.52
CA PHE A 27 0.49 8.34 -9.43
C PHE A 27 -0.30 9.49 -8.84
N SER A 28 0.30 10.67 -8.70
CA SER A 28 -0.42 11.91 -8.37
C SER A 28 -0.07 12.99 -9.37
N SER A 29 -1.08 13.54 -10.04
CA SER A 29 -0.87 14.61 -11.01
C SER A 29 -1.85 15.75 -10.80
N ARG A 30 -1.30 16.97 -10.76
CA ARG A 30 -2.11 18.19 -10.73
C ARG A 30 -2.73 18.44 -12.10
N VAL A 31 -4.05 18.46 -12.17
CA VAL A 31 -4.80 18.73 -13.39
C VAL A 31 -5.64 20.00 -13.23
N LYS A 32 -5.81 20.72 -14.33
CA LYS A 32 -6.82 21.76 -14.45
C LYS A 32 -8.09 21.12 -14.98
N VAL A 33 -9.17 21.20 -14.21
CA VAL A 33 -10.51 20.83 -14.64
C VAL A 33 -11.21 22.10 -15.10
N SER A 34 -11.76 22.08 -16.31
CA SER A 34 -12.55 23.19 -16.86
C SER A 34 -13.92 22.67 -17.29
N VAL A 35 -14.98 23.31 -16.80
CA VAL A 35 -16.37 23.00 -17.14
C VAL A 35 -16.96 24.19 -17.86
N LEU A 36 -17.38 23.97 -19.11
CA LEU A 36 -18.05 24.96 -19.93
C LEU A 36 -19.52 24.55 -20.13
N PHE A 37 -20.46 25.33 -19.61
CA PHE A 37 -21.87 25.10 -19.89
C PHE A 37 -22.30 25.82 -21.18
N ASN A 38 -22.91 25.09 -22.11
CA ASN A 38 -23.46 25.63 -23.34
C ASN A 38 -24.99 25.66 -23.26
N HIS A 39 -25.54 26.83 -22.93
CA HIS A 39 -26.99 27.01 -22.79
C HIS A 39 -27.76 26.78 -24.10
N ASN A 40 -27.15 27.03 -25.27
CA ASN A 40 -27.79 26.88 -26.57
C ASN A 40 -27.99 25.40 -26.97
N GLN A 41 -27.14 24.52 -26.45
CA GLN A 41 -27.20 23.07 -26.70
C GLN A 41 -27.74 22.30 -25.49
N ASN A 42 -27.97 22.98 -24.36
CA ASN A 42 -28.32 22.38 -23.07
C ASN A 42 -27.36 21.23 -22.70
N ASP A 43 -26.07 21.48 -22.89
CA ASP A 43 -24.99 20.52 -22.68
C ASP A 43 -23.80 21.21 -21.98
N PHE A 44 -22.83 20.44 -21.52
CA PHE A 44 -21.57 20.95 -20.97
C PHE A 44 -20.37 20.20 -21.55
N THR A 45 -19.24 20.90 -21.64
CA THR A 45 -17.95 20.29 -21.97
C THR A 45 -17.08 20.24 -20.72
N LEU A 46 -16.54 19.07 -20.44
CA LEU A 46 -15.51 18.86 -19.42
C LEU A 46 -14.15 18.70 -20.12
N SER A 47 -13.21 19.58 -19.81
CA SER A 47 -11.82 19.50 -20.28
C SER A 47 -10.88 19.26 -19.10
N LEU A 48 -10.03 18.25 -19.23
CA LEU A 48 -8.94 17.96 -18.32
C LEU A 48 -7.64 18.34 -19.02
N GLU A 49 -6.95 19.35 -18.49
CA GLU A 49 -5.61 19.74 -18.95
C GLU A 49 -4.62 19.43 -17.84
N GLY A 50 -3.81 18.40 -18.02
CA GLY A 50 -2.75 18.02 -17.10
C GLY A 50 -1.47 17.74 -17.88
N SER A 51 -0.33 18.17 -17.33
CA SER A 51 0.96 17.63 -17.73
C SER A 51 1.11 16.30 -17.00
N SER A 52 0.90 15.19 -17.72
CA SER A 52 1.42 13.90 -17.26
C SER A 52 2.93 14.06 -17.13
N PHE A 53 3.43 14.05 -15.90
CA PHE A 53 4.83 13.75 -15.70
C PHE A 53 4.90 12.24 -15.71
N ALA A 54 5.52 11.69 -16.74
CA ALA A 54 5.86 10.28 -16.72
C ALA A 54 6.80 10.03 -15.53
N ASP A 55 6.65 8.86 -14.94
CA ASP A 55 7.46 8.29 -13.87
C ASP A 55 7.49 6.81 -14.28
N TYR A 56 8.53 6.46 -15.06
CA TYR A 56 8.53 5.22 -15.83
C TYR A 56 8.97 4.00 -15.01
N ASP A 57 9.78 4.23 -13.99
CA ASP A 57 10.32 3.25 -13.03
C ASP A 57 9.57 3.24 -11.69
N LEU A 58 8.69 4.21 -11.44
CA LEU A 58 7.82 4.27 -10.27
C LEU A 58 8.58 4.50 -8.96
N ASP A 59 9.69 5.24 -9.00
CA ASP A 59 10.52 5.55 -7.83
C ASP A 59 10.03 6.79 -7.05
N GLY A 60 8.94 7.42 -7.49
CA GLY A 60 8.34 8.59 -6.86
C GLY A 60 8.94 9.92 -7.31
N LEU A 61 9.94 9.91 -8.21
CA LEU A 61 10.43 11.06 -8.95
C LEU A 61 9.85 11.04 -10.37
N THR A 62 9.38 12.20 -10.84
CA THR A 62 8.98 12.31 -12.24
C THR A 62 10.20 12.19 -13.17
N ASP A 63 10.05 11.64 -14.38
CA ASP A 63 11.09 11.53 -15.42
C ASP A 63 11.89 12.84 -15.69
N GLN A 64 11.32 14.02 -15.40
CA GLN A 64 12.01 15.31 -15.57
C GLN A 64 12.92 15.69 -14.40
N LEU A 65 12.65 15.13 -13.22
CA LEU A 65 13.34 15.38 -11.95
C LEU A 65 14.16 14.17 -11.51
N ASP A 66 13.88 13.01 -12.09
CA ASP A 66 14.59 11.76 -11.88
C ASP A 66 15.88 11.71 -12.73
N PRO A 67 17.06 11.51 -12.11
CA PRO A 67 18.30 11.22 -12.82
C PRO A 67 18.29 9.90 -13.61
N PHE A 68 17.39 8.96 -13.28
CA PHE A 68 17.30 7.61 -13.84
C PHE A 68 15.94 7.21 -14.45
N PRO A 69 15.28 8.00 -15.33
CA PRO A 69 13.85 7.91 -15.69
C PRO A 69 13.26 6.61 -16.28
N GLN A 70 14.02 5.52 -16.36
CA GLN A 70 13.58 4.21 -16.84
C GLN A 70 14.21 3.07 -16.03
N GLY A 71 14.79 3.35 -14.87
CA GLY A 71 15.54 2.39 -14.08
C GLY A 71 15.65 2.83 -12.63
N SER A 72 15.85 1.87 -11.74
CA SER A 72 16.02 2.17 -10.32
C SER A 72 17.24 3.06 -10.09
N ASP A 73 17.08 4.08 -9.24
CA ASP A 73 18.21 4.86 -8.75
C ASP A 73 19.20 3.91 -8.04
N PRO A 74 20.46 3.76 -8.52
CA PRO A 74 21.44 2.91 -7.88
C PRO A 74 21.86 3.41 -6.48
N LEU A 75 21.39 4.60 -6.07
CA LEU A 75 21.58 5.18 -4.74
C LEU A 75 20.28 5.27 -3.94
N LEU A 76 19.20 4.62 -4.40
CA LEU A 76 17.98 4.48 -3.59
C LEU A 76 18.33 3.77 -2.28
N ASP A 77 17.75 4.29 -1.20
CA ASP A 77 17.96 3.91 0.20
C ASP A 77 16.62 4.25 0.87
N THR A 78 15.69 3.30 0.74
CA THR A 78 14.26 3.53 0.99
C THR A 78 13.99 3.84 2.47
N ASP A 79 14.66 3.15 3.38
CA ASP A 79 14.57 3.35 4.81
C ASP A 79 15.56 4.40 5.39
N ASN A 80 16.52 4.86 4.59
CA ASN A 80 17.59 5.79 4.96
C ASN A 80 18.52 5.26 6.06
N ASP A 81 18.78 3.96 6.09
CA ASP A 81 19.71 3.33 7.04
C ASP A 81 21.19 3.46 6.62
N GLY A 82 21.42 3.81 5.35
CA GLY A 82 22.73 4.05 4.73
C GLY A 82 23.29 2.87 3.95
N ILE A 83 22.54 1.78 3.83
CA ILE A 83 22.69 0.72 2.82
C ILE A 83 21.75 1.08 1.66
N VAL A 84 22.17 0.80 0.43
CA VAL A 84 21.30 1.07 -0.73
C VAL A 84 20.45 -0.16 -0.99
N ASP A 85 19.23 -0.01 -1.50
CA ASP A 85 18.27 -1.10 -1.70
C ASP A 85 18.87 -2.30 -2.48
N ASN A 86 19.74 -2.03 -3.46
CA ASN A 86 20.41 -3.11 -4.22
C ASN A 86 21.41 -3.96 -3.38
N GLU A 87 21.78 -3.49 -2.20
CA GLU A 87 22.68 -4.16 -1.24
C GLU A 87 22.00 -4.42 0.12
N ASP A 88 20.79 -3.91 0.35
CA ASP A 88 19.98 -4.20 1.53
C ASP A 88 19.24 -5.56 1.37
N LEU A 89 18.76 -6.10 2.48
CA LEU A 89 17.95 -7.31 2.52
C LEU A 89 16.53 -7.05 3.05
N ASP A 90 16.26 -5.82 3.46
CA ASP A 90 15.02 -5.32 4.07
C ASP A 90 14.95 -3.82 3.72
N ASP A 91 14.58 -3.52 2.47
CA ASP A 91 14.70 -2.19 1.85
C ASP A 91 13.91 -1.09 2.61
N ASP A 92 12.85 -1.47 3.32
CA ASP A 92 11.99 -0.54 4.09
C ASP A 92 12.12 -0.66 5.62
N ASN A 93 12.94 -1.61 6.09
CA ASN A 93 13.27 -1.88 7.49
C ASN A 93 12.04 -2.14 8.38
N ASP A 94 11.00 -2.77 7.84
CA ASP A 94 9.81 -3.19 8.60
C ASP A 94 10.02 -4.51 9.37
N GLY A 95 11.15 -5.19 9.11
CA GLY A 95 11.55 -6.45 9.73
C GLY A 95 11.21 -7.69 8.91
N VAL A 96 10.61 -7.54 7.73
CA VAL A 96 10.38 -8.60 6.74
C VAL A 96 11.41 -8.46 5.62
N PRO A 97 12.25 -9.48 5.36
CA PRO A 97 13.22 -9.40 4.27
C PRO A 97 12.55 -9.38 2.88
N ASP A 98 13.15 -8.67 1.90
CA ASP A 98 12.57 -8.51 0.55
C ASP A 98 12.26 -9.86 -0.14
N GLU A 99 13.09 -10.88 0.12
CA GLU A 99 12.86 -12.22 -0.43
C GLU A 99 11.56 -12.84 0.10
N GLN A 100 11.26 -12.60 1.39
CA GLN A 100 10.04 -13.09 2.03
C GLN A 100 8.82 -12.30 1.54
N GLU A 101 8.93 -10.99 1.41
CA GLU A 101 7.87 -10.15 0.85
C GLU A 101 7.53 -10.50 -0.60
N LEU A 102 8.53 -10.82 -1.42
CA LEU A 102 8.30 -11.31 -2.77
C LEU A 102 7.51 -12.64 -2.79
N ILE A 103 7.72 -13.50 -1.79
CA ILE A 103 6.98 -14.75 -1.62
C ILE A 103 5.54 -14.46 -1.19
N ASP A 104 5.35 -13.53 -0.26
CA ASP A 104 4.05 -13.14 0.30
C ASP A 104 3.24 -12.22 -0.63
N GLY A 105 3.91 -11.65 -1.65
CA GLY A 105 3.32 -10.74 -2.62
C GLY A 105 3.10 -9.33 -2.07
N THR A 106 3.86 -8.95 -1.05
CA THR A 106 3.90 -7.60 -0.49
C THR A 106 4.96 -6.75 -1.23
N ASP A 107 5.26 -5.56 -0.72
CA ASP A 107 6.01 -4.53 -1.45
C ASP A 107 7.24 -4.12 -0.64
N PRO A 108 8.46 -4.54 -1.04
CA PRO A 108 9.68 -4.32 -0.27
C PRO A 108 10.08 -2.88 -0.03
N LEU A 109 9.47 -1.94 -0.75
CA LEU A 109 9.78 -0.52 -0.63
C LEU A 109 8.75 0.21 0.24
N ASP A 110 7.92 -0.52 0.99
CA ASP A 110 6.79 0.01 1.72
C ASP A 110 6.58 -0.69 3.05
N SER A 111 7.06 -0.03 4.12
CA SER A 111 7.05 -0.54 5.49
C SER A 111 5.64 -0.76 6.10
N SER A 112 4.59 -0.63 5.30
CA SER A 112 3.21 -0.94 5.65
C SER A 112 2.63 -2.11 4.85
N SER A 113 3.45 -2.72 4.00
CA SER A 113 3.15 -3.83 3.11
C SER A 113 3.75 -5.10 3.68
N PHE A 114 3.09 -5.68 4.67
CA PHE A 114 3.51 -6.96 5.23
C PHE A 114 2.30 -7.85 5.50
N LYS A 115 2.56 -9.14 5.64
CA LYS A 115 1.55 -10.11 6.05
C LYS A 115 1.38 -10.01 7.57
N ASP A 116 0.15 -9.81 8.01
CA ASP A 116 -0.23 -9.65 9.41
C ASP A 116 -1.57 -10.38 9.60
N SER A 117 -1.52 -11.60 10.13
CA SER A 117 -2.65 -12.53 10.17
C SER A 117 -3.66 -12.18 11.27
N ASP A 118 -3.20 -11.68 12.42
CA ASP A 118 -4.05 -11.30 13.55
C ASP A 118 -4.38 -9.78 13.58
N ASN A 119 -3.71 -8.99 12.74
CA ASN A 119 -3.84 -7.54 12.61
C ASN A 119 -3.40 -6.77 13.87
N ASP A 120 -2.40 -7.26 14.60
CA ASP A 120 -1.84 -6.57 15.76
C ASP A 120 -0.79 -5.50 15.41
N GLY A 121 -0.36 -5.48 14.14
CA GLY A 121 0.66 -4.57 13.61
C GLY A 121 2.08 -5.14 13.62
N THR A 122 2.25 -6.42 13.97
CA THR A 122 3.51 -7.15 13.87
C THR A 122 3.48 -8.03 12.61
N PRO A 123 4.50 -7.97 11.74
CA PRO A 123 4.57 -8.88 10.61
C PRO A 123 4.65 -10.35 11.05
N ASP A 124 3.90 -11.23 10.37
CA ASP A 124 3.91 -12.70 10.58
C ASP A 124 5.33 -13.28 10.63
N ALA A 125 6.27 -12.69 9.87
CA ALA A 125 7.65 -13.14 9.79
C ALA A 125 8.42 -13.00 11.11
N ILE A 126 8.02 -12.06 11.97
CA ILE A 126 8.66 -11.77 13.26
C ILE A 126 7.71 -11.90 14.46
N ASP A 127 6.44 -12.19 14.20
CA ASP A 127 5.45 -12.45 15.23
C ASP A 127 5.68 -13.80 15.92
N ASN A 128 5.45 -13.83 17.24
CA ASN A 128 5.54 -15.05 18.05
C ASN A 128 4.17 -15.69 18.32
N ASP A 129 3.06 -15.07 17.94
CA ASP A 129 1.66 -15.49 18.15
C ASP A 129 0.82 -15.04 16.94
N ILE A 130 1.04 -15.69 15.79
CA ILE A 130 0.61 -15.21 14.45
C ILE A 130 -0.91 -15.10 14.30
N ASP A 131 -1.68 -15.87 15.08
CA ASP A 131 -3.14 -15.83 15.04
C ASP A 131 -3.78 -15.11 16.25
N GLY A 132 -2.96 -14.67 17.21
CA GLY A 132 -3.35 -13.84 18.34
C GLY A 132 -4.25 -14.56 19.35
N ASP A 133 -4.19 -15.89 19.44
CA ASP A 133 -5.02 -16.69 20.34
C ASP A 133 -4.43 -16.81 21.77
N GLY A 134 -3.18 -16.39 21.95
CA GLY A 134 -2.46 -16.37 23.21
C GLY A 134 -1.52 -17.58 23.42
N LEU A 135 -1.48 -18.53 22.49
CA LEU A 135 -0.46 -19.57 22.41
C LEU A 135 0.67 -19.14 21.47
N PRO A 136 1.94 -19.16 21.90
CA PRO A 136 3.03 -18.85 20.99
C PRO A 136 3.17 -19.90 19.88
N ASN A 137 3.47 -19.49 18.64
CA ASN A 137 3.70 -20.34 17.46
C ASN A 137 4.55 -21.57 17.76
N LYS A 138 5.61 -21.37 18.56
CA LYS A 138 6.53 -22.43 18.95
C LYS A 138 5.88 -23.47 19.86
N ILE A 139 4.99 -23.07 20.76
CA ILE A 139 4.22 -23.99 21.59
C ILE A 139 3.29 -24.78 20.68
N GLU A 140 2.57 -24.11 19.80
CA GLU A 140 1.64 -24.74 18.89
C GLU A 140 2.29 -25.81 18.01
N GLU A 141 3.41 -25.46 17.35
CA GLU A 141 4.23 -26.40 16.57
C GLU A 141 4.67 -27.63 17.39
N ASN A 142 5.01 -27.44 18.68
CA ASN A 142 5.46 -28.52 19.54
C ASN A 142 4.33 -29.46 19.95
N TYR A 143 3.10 -28.95 20.07
CA TYR A 143 1.92 -29.70 20.47
C TYR A 143 1.05 -30.15 19.29
N GLY A 144 1.41 -29.75 18.07
CA GLY A 144 0.70 -30.12 16.84
C GLY A 144 -0.59 -29.34 16.62
N LEU A 145 -0.65 -28.14 17.18
CA LEU A 145 -1.62 -27.08 16.90
C LEU A 145 -1.18 -26.33 15.62
N ASP A 146 -2.05 -25.49 15.08
CA ASP A 146 -1.84 -24.73 13.84
C ASP A 146 -1.65 -23.23 14.15
N PRO A 147 -0.43 -22.67 14.02
CA PRO A 147 -0.10 -21.25 14.29
C PRO A 147 -0.86 -20.20 13.46
N PHE A 148 -1.81 -20.63 12.65
CA PHE A 148 -2.64 -19.77 11.80
C PHE A 148 -4.16 -20.02 12.05
N ASP A 149 -4.53 -20.83 13.06
CA ASP A 149 -5.91 -21.17 13.41
C ASP A 149 -6.22 -20.84 14.88
N PRO A 150 -6.72 -19.61 15.16
CA PRO A 150 -6.90 -19.14 16.53
C PRO A 150 -8.03 -19.86 17.30
N GLU A 151 -8.82 -20.68 16.60
CA GLU A 151 -9.88 -21.48 17.20
C GLU A 151 -9.33 -22.74 17.88
N ASP A 152 -8.07 -23.09 17.67
CA ASP A 152 -7.51 -24.30 18.23
C ASP A 152 -7.09 -24.14 19.71
N ALA A 153 -6.67 -22.94 20.17
CA ALA A 153 -6.39 -22.69 21.59
C ALA A 153 -7.59 -22.97 22.52
N ILE A 154 -8.82 -22.77 22.03
CA ILE A 154 -10.04 -22.99 22.82
C ILE A 154 -10.54 -24.44 22.78
N MET A 155 -9.88 -25.33 22.03
CA MET A 155 -10.20 -26.76 22.00
C MET A 155 -9.59 -27.50 23.20
N ASP A 156 -10.08 -28.73 23.44
CA ASP A 156 -9.59 -29.64 24.48
C ASP A 156 -9.12 -30.92 23.80
N PHE A 157 -7.88 -30.93 23.30
CA PHE A 157 -7.38 -32.07 22.52
C PHE A 157 -7.04 -33.30 23.36
N ASP A 158 -6.73 -33.14 24.66
CA ASP A 158 -6.37 -34.25 25.53
C ASP A 158 -7.54 -34.77 26.39
N GLY A 159 -8.67 -34.06 26.40
CA GLY A 159 -9.93 -34.44 27.02
C GLY A 159 -9.93 -34.30 28.54
N ASP A 160 -9.07 -33.45 29.10
CA ASP A 160 -8.94 -33.26 30.54
C ASP A 160 -9.97 -32.27 31.13
N GLY A 161 -10.70 -31.57 30.24
CA GLY A 161 -11.73 -30.60 30.57
C GLY A 161 -11.24 -29.15 30.67
N LEU A 162 -10.00 -28.87 30.28
CA LEU A 162 -9.42 -27.53 30.11
C LEU A 162 -9.20 -27.21 28.62
N THR A 163 -9.06 -25.93 28.28
CA THR A 163 -8.66 -25.53 26.93
C THR A 163 -7.17 -25.75 26.71
N ASN A 164 -6.68 -25.77 25.47
CA ASN A 164 -5.25 -25.87 25.17
C ASN A 164 -4.42 -24.70 25.76
N LEU A 165 -5.06 -23.58 26.13
CA LEU A 165 -4.45 -22.42 26.80
C LEU A 165 -4.18 -22.62 28.31
N GLU A 166 -4.82 -23.60 28.96
CA GLU A 166 -4.86 -23.78 30.43
C GLU A 166 -3.94 -24.90 30.94
#